data_AF-A0A960PJD7-F1
#
_entry.id   AF-A0A960PJD7-F1
#
_cell.length_a   1.000
_cell.length_b   1.000
_cell.length_c   1.000
_cell.angle_alpha   90.00
_cell.angle_beta   90.00
_cell.angle_gamma   90.00
#
_symmetry.space_group_name_H-M   'P 1'
#
loop_
_entity.id
_entity.type
_entity.pdbx_description
1 polymer ?
#
loop_
_entity_poly.entity_id
_entity_poly.type
_entity_poly.pdbx_seq_one_letter_code
_entity_poly.pdbx_strand_id
1 'polypeptide(L)'
;LAALAAIDDGPTRTCVQAERAFLRELGGDCSLPAGAHATLDGDTIRLSGVLDVGAERPARATLTGAASGDAPVALGVELARRLRAAGG
;
A
#
# COMPACT_ATOMS: atom_id res chain seq x y z
N LEU A 1 -21.28 -9.70 13.24
CA LEU A 1 -20.61 -9.21 12.01
C LEU A 1 -21.41 -9.47 10.71
N ALA A 2 -22.43 -10.34 10.70
CA ALA A 2 -23.18 -10.71 9.50
C ALA A 2 -23.80 -9.53 8.70
N ALA A 3 -24.21 -8.45 9.36
CA ALA A 3 -24.83 -7.30 8.69
C ALA A 3 -23.88 -6.52 7.76
N LEU A 4 -22.56 -6.60 7.97
CA LEU A 4 -21.56 -5.88 7.17
C LEU A 4 -21.10 -6.66 5.93
N ALA A 5 -21.40 -7.95 5.85
CA ALA A 5 -20.94 -8.79 4.74
C ALA A 5 -21.54 -8.39 3.39
N ALA A 6 -22.75 -7.81 3.39
CA ALA A 6 -23.44 -7.39 2.17
C ALA A 6 -22.80 -6.18 1.47
N ILE A 7 -21.94 -5.42 2.17
CA ILE A 7 -21.24 -4.24 1.64
C ILE A 7 -19.73 -4.46 1.55
N ASP A 8 -19.28 -5.68 1.80
CA ASP A 8 -17.89 -6.03 1.71
C ASP A 8 -17.51 -6.51 0.31
N ASP A 9 -16.63 -5.76 -0.32
CA ASP A 9 -16.02 -6.15 -1.59
C ASP A 9 -14.61 -6.70 -1.33
N GLY A 10 -14.44 -8.00 -1.57
CA GLY A 10 -13.18 -8.72 -1.36
C GLY A 10 -11.99 -8.14 -2.13
N PRO A 11 -12.09 -7.92 -3.45
CA PRO A 11 -11.04 -7.28 -4.24
C PRO A 11 -10.61 -5.91 -3.68
N THR A 12 -11.57 -5.06 -3.36
CA THR A 12 -11.34 -3.73 -2.78
C THR A 12 -10.65 -3.85 -1.43
N ARG A 13 -11.10 -4.77 -0.58
CA ARG A 13 -10.48 -5.04 0.71
C ARG A 13 -9.02 -5.43 0.56
N THR A 14 -8.68 -6.30 -0.38
CA THR A 14 -7.30 -6.72 -0.66
C THR A 14 -6.42 -5.53 -1.06
N CYS A 15 -6.89 -4.69 -1.99
CA CYS A 15 -6.19 -3.46 -2.39
C CYS A 15 -5.97 -2.51 -1.20
N VAL A 16 -7.04 -2.20 -0.47
CA VAL A 16 -7.01 -1.29 0.68
C VAL A 16 -6.14 -1.82 1.82
N GLN A 17 -6.05 -3.14 2.00
CA GLN A 17 -5.14 -3.72 2.99
C GLN A 17 -3.67 -3.43 2.65
N ALA A 18 -3.26 -3.56 1.38
CA ALA A 18 -1.92 -3.22 0.94
C ALA A 18 -1.61 -1.72 1.09
N GLU A 19 -2.53 -0.86 0.65
CA GLU A 19 -2.39 0.59 0.76
C GLU A 19 -2.28 1.06 2.22
N ARG A 20 -3.14 0.53 3.11
CA ARG A 20 -3.10 0.87 4.53
C ARG A 20 -1.88 0.30 5.23
N ALA A 21 -1.38 -0.87 4.83
CA ALA A 21 -0.13 -1.41 5.37
C ALA A 21 1.06 -0.51 5.02
N PHE A 22 1.12 -0.02 3.78
CA PHE A 22 2.10 0.99 3.36
C PHE A 22 2.06 2.26 4.22
N LEU A 23 0.89 2.89 4.37
CA LEU A 23 0.77 4.12 5.17
C LEU A 23 1.08 3.88 6.65
N ARG A 24 0.63 2.75 7.22
CA ARG A 24 0.95 2.40 8.62
C ARG A 24 2.43 2.23 8.86
N GLU A 25 3.13 1.54 7.94
CA GLU A 25 4.57 1.36 8.04
C GLU A 25 5.28 2.72 8.00
N LEU A 26 4.86 3.63 7.09
CA LEU A 26 5.42 4.97 6.94
C LEU A 26 5.23 5.91 8.13
N GLY A 27 4.40 5.55 9.11
CA GLY A 27 4.05 6.41 10.23
C GLY A 27 2.71 7.09 9.97
N GLY A 28 1.85 7.07 10.98
CA GLY A 28 0.48 7.58 10.90
C GLY A 28 0.35 9.08 11.10
N ASP A 29 1.40 9.86 10.90
CA ASP A 29 1.29 11.30 10.98
C ASP A 29 0.53 11.80 9.75
N CYS A 30 -0.64 12.38 9.98
CA CYS A 30 -1.50 12.89 8.90
C CYS A 30 -0.82 13.99 8.06
N SER A 31 0.33 14.47 8.49
CA SER A 31 1.19 15.44 7.80
C SER A 31 2.14 14.83 6.77
N LEU A 32 2.35 13.51 6.75
CA LEU A 32 3.30 12.90 5.82
C LEU A 32 2.75 12.94 4.38
N PRO A 33 3.44 13.61 3.44
CA PRO A 33 3.03 13.65 2.04
C PRO A 33 3.38 12.32 1.35
N ALA A 34 2.56 11.31 1.61
CA ALA A 34 2.69 9.96 1.07
C ALA A 34 1.36 9.48 0.46
N GLY A 35 1.44 8.56 -0.49
CA GLY A 35 0.26 7.95 -1.09
C GLY A 35 0.57 6.58 -1.67
N ALA A 36 -0.41 5.69 -1.65
CA ALA A 36 -0.35 4.40 -2.29
C ALA A 36 -1.65 4.11 -3.06
N HIS A 37 -1.52 3.37 -4.15
CA HIS A 37 -2.63 2.93 -4.98
C HIS A 37 -2.39 1.49 -5.43
N ALA A 38 -3.33 0.62 -5.13
CA ALA A 38 -3.32 -0.79 -5.48
C ALA A 38 -4.34 -1.12 -6.57
N THR A 39 -3.92 -1.94 -7.52
CA THR A 39 -4.81 -2.54 -8.53
C THR A 39 -4.68 -4.05 -8.49
N LEU A 40 -5.80 -4.74 -8.69
CA LEU A 40 -5.86 -6.19 -8.74
C LEU A 40 -6.12 -6.68 -10.16
N ASP A 41 -5.38 -7.70 -10.59
CA ASP A 41 -5.59 -8.44 -11.83
C ASP A 41 -5.47 -9.94 -11.55
N GLY A 42 -6.61 -10.63 -11.47
CA GLY A 42 -6.70 -12.01 -11.00
C GLY A 42 -6.07 -12.19 -9.61
N ASP A 43 -5.07 -13.05 -9.53
CA ASP A 43 -4.34 -13.36 -8.29
C ASP A 43 -3.12 -12.45 -8.05
N THR A 44 -2.93 -11.43 -8.88
CA THR A 44 -1.79 -10.50 -8.80
C THR A 44 -2.25 -9.12 -8.36
N ILE A 45 -1.62 -8.60 -7.31
CA ILE A 45 -1.76 -7.21 -6.88
C ILE A 45 -0.56 -6.40 -7.35
N ARG A 46 -0.82 -5.22 -7.90
CA ARG A 46 0.19 -4.20 -8.21
C ARG A 46 -0.02 -3.03 -7.25
N LEU A 47 1.01 -2.68 -6.48
CA LEU A 47 1.00 -1.57 -5.54
C LEU A 47 2.00 -0.50 -5.98
N SER A 48 1.50 0.71 -6.22
CA SER A 48 2.34 1.88 -6.52
C SER A 48 2.32 2.85 -5.34
N GLY A 49 3.46 3.44 -5.02
CA GLY A 49 3.60 4.34 -3.88
C GLY A 49 4.46 5.56 -4.21
N VAL A 50 4.20 6.62 -3.45
CA VAL A 50 4.97 7.87 -3.46
C VAL A 50 5.23 8.31 -2.03
N LEU A 51 6.43 8.86 -1.80
CA LEU A 51 6.82 9.48 -0.53
C LEU A 51 7.63 10.74 -0.84
N ASP A 52 7.18 11.87 -0.34
CA ASP A 52 7.95 13.11 -0.35
C ASP A 52 8.55 13.38 1.04
N VAL A 53 9.85 13.66 1.08
CA VAL A 53 10.61 13.95 2.30
C VAL A 53 11.36 15.28 2.18
N GLY A 54 10.90 16.16 1.29
CA GLY A 54 11.54 17.46 1.04
C GLY A 54 12.73 17.39 0.07
N ALA A 55 12.83 16.32 -0.71
CA ALA A 55 13.81 16.20 -1.79
C ALA A 55 13.37 17.01 -3.02
N GLU A 56 14.28 17.23 -3.99
CA GLU A 56 13.93 17.91 -5.25
C GLU A 56 12.79 17.20 -6.00
N ARG A 57 12.65 15.88 -5.81
CA ARG A 57 11.57 15.07 -6.39
C ARG A 57 11.12 14.00 -5.39
N PRO A 58 9.81 13.71 -5.33
CA PRO A 58 9.30 12.65 -4.46
C PRO A 58 9.77 11.27 -4.93
N ALA A 59 10.09 10.40 -3.98
CA ALA A 59 10.44 9.01 -4.24
C ALA A 59 9.20 8.23 -4.70
N ARG A 60 9.36 7.41 -5.75
CA ARG A 60 8.28 6.59 -6.32
C ARG A 60 8.76 5.17 -6.58
N ALA A 61 7.90 4.20 -6.33
CA ALA A 61 8.17 2.80 -6.63
C ALA A 61 6.87 2.03 -6.84
N THR A 62 6.97 0.92 -7.56
CA THR A 62 5.86 -0.01 -7.78
C THR A 62 6.37 -1.43 -7.51
N LEU A 63 5.60 -2.20 -6.77
CA LEU A 63 5.82 -3.62 -6.53
C LEU A 63 4.61 -4.44 -7.00
N THR A 64 4.85 -5.71 -7.29
CA THR A 64 3.80 -6.69 -7.63
C THR A 64 3.97 -7.93 -6.78
N GLY A 65 2.86 -8.56 -6.39
CA GLY A 65 2.87 -9.77 -5.58
C GLY A 65 1.56 -10.54 -5.64
N ALA A 66 1.49 -11.62 -4.88
CA ALA A 66 0.26 -12.39 -4.74
C ALA A 66 -0.83 -11.59 -4.00
N ALA A 67 -2.08 -11.77 -4.42
CA ALA A 67 -3.25 -11.10 -3.85
C ALA A 67 -3.93 -11.88 -2.70
N SER A 68 -3.29 -12.93 -2.20
CA SER A 68 -3.87 -13.87 -1.23
C SER A 68 -3.13 -13.88 0.10
N GLY A 69 -3.83 -14.30 1.16
CA GLY A 69 -3.30 -14.36 2.52
C GLY A 69 -2.75 -13.00 2.98
N ASP A 70 -1.60 -13.03 3.64
CA ASP A 70 -0.94 -11.82 4.15
C ASP A 70 -0.04 -11.11 3.12
N ALA A 71 0.06 -11.63 1.89
CA ALA A 71 0.94 -11.09 0.85
C ALA A 71 0.64 -9.61 0.50
N PRO A 72 -0.63 -9.15 0.39
CA PRO A 72 -0.94 -7.73 0.16
C PRO A 72 -0.39 -6.82 1.26
N VAL A 73 -0.52 -7.24 2.52
CA VAL A 73 0.00 -6.49 3.68
C VAL A 73 1.53 -6.43 3.65
N ALA A 74 2.17 -7.58 3.41
CA ALA A 74 3.63 -7.66 3.29
C ALA A 74 4.16 -6.77 2.14
N LEU A 75 3.46 -6.74 1.00
CA LEU A 75 3.80 -5.90 -0.14
C LEU A 75 3.73 -4.40 0.21
N GLY A 76 2.74 -3.99 1.00
CA GLY A 76 2.62 -2.62 1.50
C GLY A 76 3.77 -2.21 2.41
N VAL A 77 4.13 -3.07 3.36
CA VAL A 77 5.27 -2.86 4.27
C VAL A 77 6.58 -2.76 3.49
N GLU A 78 6.80 -3.66 2.53
CA GLU A 78 8.01 -3.68 1.71
C GLU A 78 8.15 -2.40 0.87
N LEU A 79 7.07 -1.96 0.23
CA LEU A 79 7.08 -0.72 -0.56
C LEU A 79 7.42 0.50 0.31
N ALA A 80 6.87 0.58 1.51
CA ALA A 80 7.13 1.68 2.45
C ALA A 80 8.60 1.72 2.88
N ARG A 81 9.17 0.56 3.24
CA ARG A 81 10.59 0.43 3.60
C ARG A 81 11.51 0.82 2.44
N ARG A 82 11.18 0.37 1.22
CA ARG A 82 11.94 0.70 0.02
C ARG A 82 11.94 2.21 -0.27
N LEU A 83 10.79 2.88 -0.14
CA LEU A 83 10.72 4.33 -0.36
C LEU A 83 11.46 5.12 0.72
N ARG A 84 11.35 4.71 1.99
CA ARG A 84 12.13 5.33 3.08
C ARG A 84 13.63 5.22 2.88
N ALA A 85 14.11 4.04 2.46
CA ALA A 85 15.53 3.83 2.19
C ALA A 85 16.04 4.65 0.99
N ALA A 86 15.16 5.00 0.05
CA ALA A 86 15.51 5.81 -1.12
C ALA A 86 15.42 7.33 -0.88
N GLY A 87 14.70 7.78 0.15
CA GLY A 87 14.53 9.19 0.50
C GLY A 87 15.41 9.67 1.67
N GLY A 88 16.22 8.80 2.26
CA GLY A 88 17.21 9.15 3.28
C GLY A 88 18.53 9.63 2.69
#